data_AF-A0A929EN08-F1
#
_entry.id   AF-A0A929EN08-F1
#
_cell.length_a   1.000
_cell.length_b   1.000
_cell.length_c   1.000
_cell.angle_alpha   90.00
_cell.angle_beta   90.00
_cell.angle_gamma   90.00
#
_symmetry.space_group_name_H-M   'P 1'
#
loop_
_entity.id
_entity.type
_entity.pdbx_description
1 polymer ?
#
loop_
_entity_poly.entity_id
_entity_poly.type
_entity_poly.pdbx_seq_one_letter_code
_entity_poly.pdbx_strand_id
1 'polypeptide(L)'
;MTEEKARNPFVVNFCEALMRKRGLELDEENEEKEIERMYNLYETMLGRRMVESLPGEKKSQYMAIVRDLGQLDFDKITEIFGDGIPDPEAIMKDTLEEFSDIYLKNR
;
A
#
# COMPACT_ATOMS: atom_id res chain seq x y z
N MET A 1 -3.02 20.54 11.60
CA MET A 1 -1.86 19.64 11.75
C MET A 1 -2.27 18.34 11.12
N THR A 2 -1.78 18.04 9.93
CA THR A 2 -1.82 16.67 9.41
C THR A 2 -0.98 15.83 10.35
N GLU A 3 -1.59 14.91 11.10
CA GLU A 3 -0.82 13.85 11.76
C GLU A 3 0.03 13.20 10.66
N GLU A 4 1.36 13.23 10.84
CA GLU A 4 2.24 12.35 10.09
C GLU A 4 1.73 10.94 10.33
N LYS A 5 1.10 10.35 9.30
CA LYS A 5 0.68 8.95 9.36
C LYS A 5 1.94 8.15 9.61
N ALA A 6 2.08 7.60 10.81
CA ALA A 6 3.24 6.79 11.16
C ALA A 6 3.37 5.65 10.14
N ARG A 7 4.45 5.67 9.35
CA ARG A 7 4.74 4.61 8.36
C ARG A 7 4.91 3.29 9.11
N ASN A 8 4.42 2.20 8.51
CA ASN A 8 4.65 0.88 9.08
C ASN A 8 6.16 0.56 9.07
N PRO A 9 6.82 0.36 10.24
CA PRO A 9 8.25 0.13 10.31
C PRO A 9 8.71 -1.10 9.53
N PHE A 10 7.86 -2.12 9.39
CA PHE A 10 8.17 -3.32 8.62
C PHE A 10 8.34 -3.01 7.13
N VAL A 11 7.45 -2.18 6.57
CA VAL A 11 7.49 -1.78 5.16
C VAL A 11 8.68 -0.85 4.91
N VAL A 12 8.98 0.06 5.85
CA VAL A 12 10.17 0.92 5.77
C VAL A 12 11.45 0.08 5.72
N ASN A 13 11.64 -0.85 6.68
CA ASN A 13 12.78 -1.75 6.70
C ASN A 13 12.90 -2.59 5.42
N PHE A 14 11.77 -2.99 4.84
CA PHE A 14 11.73 -3.71 3.58
C PHE A 14 12.23 -2.85 2.41
N CYS A 15 11.80 -1.58 2.33
CA CYS A 15 12.27 -0.64 1.32
C CYS A 15 13.79 -0.40 1.43
N GLU A 16 14.30 -0.15 2.64
CA GLU A 16 15.74 -0.02 2.87
C GLU A 16 16.52 -1.25 2.39
N ALA A 17 16.03 -2.46 2.71
CA ALA A 17 16.66 -3.70 2.29
C ALA A 17 16.69 -3.85 0.76
N LEU A 18 15.61 -3.45 0.06
CA LEU A 18 15.56 -3.46 -1.40
C LEU A 18 16.51 -2.43 -2.03
N MET A 19 16.62 -1.23 -1.46
CA MET A 19 17.58 -0.21 -1.92
C MET A 19 19.02 -0.71 -1.80
N ARG A 20 19.38 -1.29 -0.65
CA ARG A 20 20.70 -1.91 -0.44
C ARG A 20 20.95 -3.04 -1.43
N LYS A 21 19.95 -3.89 -1.68
CA LYS A 21 20.05 -4.99 -2.68
C LYS A 21 20.21 -4.47 -4.11
N ARG A 22 19.65 -3.31 -4.44
CA ARG A 22 19.82 -2.64 -5.73
C ARG A 22 21.20 -1.99 -5.88
N GLY A 23 21.94 -1.82 -4.77
CA GLY A 23 23.23 -1.14 -4.74
C GLY A 23 23.09 0.38 -4.90
N LEU A 24 21.97 0.96 -4.47
CA LEU A 24 21.78 2.41 -4.44
C LEU A 24 22.57 3.00 -3.27
N GLU A 25 23.51 3.88 -3.60
CA GLU A 25 24.22 4.71 -2.64
C GLU A 25 23.66 6.13 -2.73
N LEU A 26 22.85 6.51 -1.74
CA LEU A 26 22.23 7.83 -1.63
C LEU A 26 22.73 8.50 -0.35
N ASP A 27 22.73 9.83 -0.33
CA ASP A 27 22.83 10.57 0.92
C ASP A 27 21.53 10.46 1.72
N GLU A 28 21.57 10.88 2.99
CA GLU A 28 20.43 10.76 3.92
C GLU A 28 19.15 11.44 3.41
N GLU A 29 19.27 12.59 2.74
CA GLU A 29 18.11 13.31 2.19
C GLU A 29 17.48 12.54 1.02
N ASN A 30 18.30 12.02 0.11
CA ASN A 30 17.83 11.26 -1.04
C ASN A 30 17.36 9.86 -0.65
N GLU A 31 17.92 9.25 0.40
CA GLU A 31 17.46 8.00 0.98
C GLU A 31 16.03 8.13 1.51
N GLU A 32 15.75 9.14 2.32
CA GLU A 32 14.42 9.36 2.87
C GLU A 32 13.37 9.62 1.77
N LYS A 33 13.72 10.40 0.73
CA LYS A 33 12.83 10.63 -0.43
C LYS A 33 12.55 9.36 -1.22
N GLU A 34 13.57 8.50 -1.40
CA GLU A 34 13.40 7.23 -2.10
C GLU A 34 12.55 6.26 -1.28
N ILE A 35 12.76 6.18 0.04
CA ILE A 35 11.92 5.40 0.95
C ILE A 35 10.47 5.89 0.90
N GLU A 36 10.23 7.19 0.94
CA GLU A 36 8.89 7.77 0.81
C GLU A 36 8.24 7.38 -0.52
N ARG A 37 8.97 7.52 -1.63
CA ARG A 37 8.48 7.13 -2.95
C ARG A 37 8.14 5.65 -3.03
N MET A 38 9.01 4.79 -2.51
CA MET A 38 8.81 3.34 -2.46
C MET A 38 7.60 2.97 -1.62
N TYR A 39 7.47 3.58 -0.44
CA TYR A 39 6.37 3.35 0.48
C TYR A 39 5.02 3.76 -0.15
N ASN A 40 4.95 4.94 -0.77
CA ASN A 40 3.74 5.42 -1.45
C ASN A 40 3.33 4.52 -2.62
N LEU A 41 4.31 4.01 -3.38
CA LEU A 41 4.04 3.07 -4.47
C LEU A 41 3.51 1.74 -3.94
N TYR A 42 4.14 1.20 -2.89
CA TYR A 42 3.67 -0.01 -2.22
C TYR A 42 2.25 0.14 -1.67
N GLU A 43 1.93 1.22 -0.96
CA GLU A 43 0.58 1.47 -0.44
C GLU A 43 -0.46 1.56 -1.57
N THR A 44 -0.09 2.17 -2.69
CA THR A 44 -0.96 2.24 -3.87
C THR A 44 -1.24 0.85 -4.45
N MET A 45 -0.20 0.02 -4.58
CA MET A 45 -0.35 -1.37 -5.06
C MET A 45 -1.21 -2.20 -4.09
N LEU A 46 -0.97 -2.07 -2.78
CA LEU A 46 -1.71 -2.76 -1.75
C LEU A 46 -3.19 -2.36 -1.77
N GLY A 47 -3.49 -1.06 -1.78
CA GLY A 47 -4.86 -0.56 -1.79
C GLY A 47 -5.64 -1.06 -3.00
N ARG A 48 -5.01 -1.09 -4.19
CA ARG A 48 -5.62 -1.65 -5.39
C ARG A 48 -5.94 -3.14 -5.24
N ARG A 49 -4.98 -3.94 -4.75
CA ARG A 49 -5.16 -5.39 -4.55
C ARG A 49 -6.22 -5.69 -3.50
N MET A 50 -6.29 -4.91 -2.41
CA MET A 50 -7.35 -5.03 -1.41
C MET A 50 -8.72 -4.82 -2.03
N VAL A 51 -8.90 -3.77 -2.85
CA VAL A 51 -10.15 -3.51 -3.58
C VAL A 51 -10.49 -4.63 -4.57
N GLU A 52 -9.49 -5.17 -5.26
CA GLU A 52 -9.68 -6.27 -6.20
C GLU A 52 -10.09 -7.57 -5.51
N SER A 53 -9.61 -7.79 -4.27
CA SER A 53 -9.87 -8.97 -3.46
C SER A 53 -11.20 -8.93 -2.68
N LEU A 54 -11.88 -7.78 -2.64
CA LEU A 54 -13.19 -7.68 -1.99
C LEU A 54 -14.24 -8.56 -2.69
N PRO A 55 -15.13 -9.21 -1.92
CA PRO A 55 -16.33 -9.87 -2.43
C PRO A 55 -17.17 -8.91 -3.27
N GLY A 56 -17.86 -9.43 -4.29
CA GLY A 56 -18.58 -8.61 -5.28
C GLY A 56 -19.56 -7.59 -4.67
N GLU A 57 -20.25 -7.96 -3.59
CA GLU A 57 -21.14 -7.06 -2.85
C GLU A 57 -20.38 -5.93 -2.16
N LYS A 58 -19.39 -6.27 -1.33
CA LYS A 58 -18.54 -5.32 -0.58
C LYS A 58 -17.77 -4.38 -1.53
N LYS A 59 -17.26 -4.92 -2.64
CA LYS A 59 -16.62 -4.15 -3.71
C LYS A 59 -17.60 -3.15 -4.34
N SER A 60 -18.84 -3.56 -4.60
CA SER A 60 -19.87 -2.67 -5.17
C SER A 60 -20.23 -1.53 -4.21
N GLN A 61 -20.33 -1.83 -2.90
CA GLN A 61 -20.56 -0.82 -1.86
C GLN A 61 -19.41 0.20 -1.81
N TYR A 62 -18.15 -0.27 -1.81
CA TYR A 62 -16.99 0.61 -1.88
C TYR A 62 -17.00 1.49 -3.14
N MET A 63 -17.31 0.90 -4.30
CA MET A 63 -17.37 1.61 -5.57
C MET A 63 -18.46 2.69 -5.61
N ALA A 64 -19.56 2.51 -4.88
CA ALA A 64 -20.58 3.54 -4.76
C ALA A 64 -20.06 4.75 -3.96
N ILE A 65 -19.36 4.51 -2.85
CA ILE A 65 -18.76 5.56 -2.00
C ILE A 65 -17.72 6.36 -2.78
N VAL A 66 -16.80 5.71 -3.50
CA VAL A 66 -15.74 6.43 -4.23
C VAL A 66 -16.24 7.17 -5.48
N ARG A 67 -17.44 6.86 -5.98
CA ARG A 67 -18.07 7.58 -7.09
C ARG A 67 -18.74 8.88 -6.65
N ASP A 68 -19.13 8.97 -5.38
CA ASP A 68 -19.72 10.16 -4.78
C ASP A 68 -19.04 10.44 -3.44
N LEU A 69 -18.01 11.30 -3.47
CA LEU A 69 -17.27 11.68 -2.26
C LEU A 69 -18.14 12.41 -1.23
N GLY A 70 -19.35 12.86 -1.57
CA GLY A 70 -20.35 13.35 -0.61
C GLY A 70 -20.89 12.24 0.31
N GLN A 71 -20.67 10.98 -0.04
CA GLN A 71 -21.02 9.78 0.73
C GLN A 71 -19.80 9.19 1.46
N LEU A 72 -18.69 9.94 1.54
CA LEU A 72 -17.49 9.45 2.19
C LEU A 72 -17.76 9.19 3.68
N ASP A 73 -17.75 7.92 4.04
CA ASP A 73 -17.94 7.42 5.40
C ASP A 73 -16.80 6.45 5.73
N PHE A 74 -15.88 6.89 6.59
CA PHE A 74 -14.72 6.11 7.00
C PHE A 74 -15.09 4.92 7.89
N ASP A 75 -16.17 5.01 8.66
CA ASP A 75 -16.66 3.88 9.46
C ASP A 75 -17.19 2.81 8.52
N LYS A 76 -17.93 3.21 7.48
CA LYS A 76 -18.43 2.29 6.46
C LYS A 76 -17.31 1.65 5.64
N ILE A 77 -16.29 2.43 5.27
CA ILE A 77 -15.09 1.88 4.61
C ILE A 77 -14.40 0.86 5.53
N THR A 78 -14.24 1.18 6.82
CA THR A 78 -13.64 0.25 7.79
C THR A 78 -14.45 -1.05 7.89
N GLU A 79 -15.78 -0.98 7.90
CA GLU A 79 -16.66 -2.15 7.87
C GLU A 79 -16.50 -2.96 6.58
N ILE A 80 -16.39 -2.31 5.42
CA ILE A 80 -16.25 -2.99 4.13
C ILE A 80 -14.96 -3.82 4.07
N PHE A 81 -13.85 -3.27 4.56
CA PHE A 81 -12.54 -3.93 4.51
C PHE A 81 -12.25 -4.81 5.72
N GLY A 82 -12.87 -4.55 6.88
CA GLY A 82 -12.58 -5.25 8.13
C GLY A 82 -12.97 -6.73 8.13
N ASP A 83 -14.07 -7.08 7.48
CA ASP A 83 -14.52 -8.48 7.29
C ASP A 83 -14.46 -8.93 5.81
N GLY A 84 -14.25 -7.99 4.89
CA GLY A 84 -14.34 -8.23 3.46
C GLY A 84 -13.05 -8.79 2.85
N ILE A 85 -11.93 -8.75 3.55
CA ILE A 85 -10.66 -9.24 3.02
C ILE A 85 -10.42 -10.68 3.49
N PRO A 86 -10.45 -11.69 2.60
CA PRO A 86 -10.41 -13.10 2.99
C PRO A 86 -9.07 -13.55 3.56
N ASP A 87 -7.96 -13.02 3.03
CA ASP A 87 -6.60 -13.31 3.50
C ASP A 87 -5.71 -12.05 3.39
N PRO A 88 -5.77 -11.14 4.38
CA PRO A 88 -5.00 -9.91 4.36
C PRO A 88 -3.48 -10.14 4.31
N GLU A 89 -2.99 -11.19 4.98
CA GLU A 89 -1.56 -11.51 5.04
C GLU A 89 -1.03 -11.95 3.68
N ALA A 90 -1.75 -12.83 2.98
CA ALA A 90 -1.38 -13.26 1.63
C ALA A 90 -1.37 -12.09 0.65
N ILE A 91 -2.39 -11.22 0.70
CA ILE A 91 -2.43 -10.01 -0.16
C ILE A 91 -1.23 -9.12 0.11
N MET A 92 -0.89 -8.89 1.38
CA MET A 92 0.24 -8.05 1.75
C MET A 92 1.57 -8.65 1.26
N LYS A 93 1.75 -9.96 1.45
CA LYS A 93 2.93 -10.70 1.00
C LYS A 93 3.08 -10.66 -0.52
N ASP A 94 2.04 -11.00 -1.26
CA ASP A 94 2.08 -11.03 -2.73
C ASP A 94 2.30 -9.61 -3.31
N THR A 95 1.83 -8.58 -2.61
CA THR A 95 2.09 -7.18 -2.98
C THR A 95 3.57 -6.81 -2.79
N LEU A 96 4.18 -7.21 -1.67
CA LEU A 96 5.61 -6.99 -1.42
C LEU A 96 6.48 -7.73 -2.42
N GLU A 97 6.12 -8.96 -2.76
CA GLU A 97 6.82 -9.76 -3.78
C GLU A 97 6.76 -9.09 -5.15
N GLU A 98 5.58 -8.71 -5.63
CA GLU A 98 5.43 -7.99 -6.90
C GLU A 98 6.18 -6.65 -6.89
N PHE A 99 6.05 -5.88 -5.80
CA PHE A 99 6.75 -4.61 -5.67
C PHE A 99 8.28 -4.80 -5.74
N SER A 100 8.82 -5.81 -5.06
CA SER A 100 10.25 -6.13 -5.12
C SER A 100 10.71 -6.46 -6.54
N ASP A 101 9.90 -7.22 -7.28
CA ASP A 101 10.16 -7.61 -8.64
C ASP A 101 10.20 -6.39 -9.56
N ILE A 102 9.20 -5.51 -9.45
CA ILE A 102 9.12 -4.27 -10.25
C ILE A 102 10.31 -3.36 -9.93
N TYR A 103 10.62 -3.18 -8.65
CA TYR A 103 11.68 -2.29 -8.20
C TYR A 103 13.07 -2.76 -8.66
N LEU A 104 13.32 -4.07 -8.64
CA LEU A 104 14.60 -4.65 -9.04
C LEU A 104 14.74 -4.87 -10.56
N LYS A 105 13.64 -5.11 -11.28
CA LYS A 105 13.65 -5.34 -12.75
C LYS A 105 13.77 -4.05 -13.56
N ASN A 106 13.26 -2.92 -13.07
CA ASN A 106 13.42 -1.62 -13.72
C ASN A 106 14.84 -1.08 -13.50
N ARG A 107 15.77 -1.53 -14.35
CA ARG A 107 17.17 -1.07 -14.42
C ARG A 107 17.36 0.02 -15.46
#